data_AF-A0A530LYQ2-F1
#
_entry.id   AF-A0A530LYQ2-F1
#
_cell.length_a   1.000
_cell.length_b   1.000
_cell.length_c   1.000
_cell.angle_alpha   90.00
_cell.angle_beta   90.00
_cell.angle_gamma   90.00
#
_symmetry.space_group_name_H-M   'P 1'
#
loop_
_entity.id
_entity.type
_entity.pdbx_description
1 polymer ?
#
loop_
_entity_poly.entity_id
_entity_poly.type
_entity_poly.pdbx_seq_one_letter_code
_entity_poly.pdbx_strand_id
1 'polypeptide(L)'
;FKASREALARAMARGVDAAGLNARLEDRAVRAAKYATAWAPYVWPVSGVEDLKAAPFHLLASEGRVWFDQDHVWHMSLADRLAARGGVVTPTRWRMVDLADGSACAEAIAWWEALTGSGGEGMVVKPRDFVSRGKKGLIQPALKVRGPEYLRIIYGPEYDAPDNLVRLRERGLAGKRSLALREFALGHEALTRFVAKQPLRRVHECVFAVLALESEPIDPRL
;
A
#
# COMPACT_ATOMS: atom_id res chain seq x y z
N PHE A 1 -29.04 3.13 -6.05
CA PHE A 1 -29.37 1.91 -6.84
C PHE A 1 -30.82 1.46 -6.70
N LYS A 2 -31.40 1.36 -5.48
CA LYS A 2 -32.79 0.87 -5.27
C LYS A 2 -33.85 1.55 -6.17
N ALA A 3 -33.96 2.87 -6.12
CA ALA A 3 -34.95 3.61 -6.91
C ALA A 3 -34.82 3.40 -8.43
N SER A 4 -33.59 3.35 -8.96
CA SER A 4 -33.32 3.11 -10.38
C SER A 4 -33.74 1.71 -10.82
N ARG A 5 -33.49 0.68 -9.99
CA ARG A 5 -33.90 -0.71 -10.28
C ARG A 5 -35.42 -0.87 -10.22
N GLU A 6 -36.07 -0.26 -9.23
CA GLU A 6 -37.54 -0.27 -9.13
C GLU A 6 -38.20 0.43 -10.34
N ALA A 7 -37.66 1.55 -10.79
CA ALA A 7 -38.13 2.23 -11.98
C ALA A 7 -37.96 1.37 -13.24
N LEU A 8 -36.83 0.70 -13.37
CA LEU A 8 -36.55 -0.16 -14.52
C LEU A 8 -37.45 -1.41 -14.54
N ALA A 9 -37.68 -2.04 -13.39
CA ALA A 9 -38.61 -3.15 -13.25
C ALA A 9 -40.03 -2.75 -13.69
N ARG A 10 -40.50 -1.55 -13.32
CA ARG A 10 -41.78 -1.01 -13.79
C ARG A 10 -41.81 -0.75 -15.29
N ALA A 11 -40.71 -0.28 -15.89
CA ALA A 11 -40.63 -0.06 -17.33
C ALA A 11 -40.67 -1.39 -18.11
N MET A 12 -39.90 -2.40 -17.67
CA MET A 12 -39.90 -3.73 -18.27
C MET A 12 -41.28 -4.42 -18.14
N ALA A 13 -41.95 -4.26 -16.99
CA ALA A 13 -43.31 -4.76 -16.79
C ALA A 13 -44.34 -4.11 -17.74
N ARG A 14 -44.03 -2.93 -18.30
CA ARG A 14 -44.84 -2.24 -19.33
C ARG A 14 -44.40 -2.57 -20.76
N GLY A 15 -43.48 -3.52 -20.94
CA GLY A 15 -42.99 -3.94 -22.26
C GLY A 15 -41.88 -3.09 -22.86
N VAL A 16 -41.26 -2.19 -22.08
CA VAL A 16 -40.08 -1.43 -22.55
C VAL A 16 -38.87 -2.37 -22.59
N ASP A 17 -38.22 -2.47 -23.75
CA ASP A 17 -36.95 -3.20 -23.88
C ASP A 17 -35.82 -2.44 -23.15
N ALA A 18 -35.52 -2.89 -21.94
CA ALA A 18 -34.49 -2.33 -21.08
C ALA A 18 -33.59 -3.42 -20.46
N ALA A 19 -33.55 -4.62 -21.05
CA ALA A 19 -32.86 -5.77 -20.45
C ALA A 19 -31.35 -5.52 -20.27
N GLY A 20 -30.71 -4.94 -21.29
CA GLY A 20 -29.29 -4.56 -21.24
C GLY A 20 -28.98 -3.49 -20.18
N LEU A 21 -29.89 -2.52 -20.01
CA LEU A 21 -29.77 -1.50 -18.97
C LEU A 21 -29.96 -2.10 -17.56
N ASN A 22 -30.84 -3.10 -17.41
CA ASN A 22 -31.04 -3.81 -16.15
C ASN A 22 -29.77 -4.53 -15.73
N ALA A 23 -29.22 -5.36 -16.61
CA ALA A 23 -28.00 -6.11 -16.34
C ALA A 23 -26.84 -5.19 -15.94
N ARG A 24 -26.69 -4.05 -16.63
CA ARG A 24 -25.67 -3.05 -16.29
C ARG A 24 -25.90 -2.44 -14.91
N LEU A 25 -27.13 -2.08 -14.55
CA LEU A 25 -27.42 -1.51 -13.23
C LEU A 25 -27.25 -2.52 -12.10
N GLU A 26 -27.53 -3.80 -12.35
CA GLU A 26 -27.31 -4.88 -11.40
C GLU A 26 -25.82 -5.11 -11.12
N ASP A 27 -24.99 -5.19 -12.16
CA ASP A 27 -23.54 -5.29 -12.01
C ASP A 27 -22.96 -4.09 -11.23
N ARG A 28 -23.38 -2.86 -11.58
CA ARG A 28 -22.97 -1.64 -10.86
C ARG A 28 -23.40 -1.64 -9.40
N ALA A 29 -24.59 -2.15 -9.09
CA ALA A 29 -25.07 -2.26 -7.72
C ALA A 29 -24.22 -3.24 -6.88
N VAL A 30 -23.83 -4.38 -7.46
CA VAL A 30 -22.93 -5.35 -6.80
C VAL A 30 -21.57 -4.72 -6.51
N ARG A 31 -20.98 -4.01 -7.48
CA ARG A 31 -19.69 -3.32 -7.31
C ARG A 31 -19.76 -2.21 -6.24
N ALA A 32 -20.84 -1.43 -6.23
CA ALA A 32 -21.05 -0.41 -5.22
C ALA A 32 -21.22 -1.00 -3.82
N ALA A 33 -21.89 -2.15 -3.68
CA ALA A 33 -22.00 -2.84 -2.40
C ALA A 33 -20.63 -3.30 -1.87
N LYS A 34 -19.75 -3.81 -2.74
CA LYS A 34 -18.36 -4.15 -2.37
C LYS A 34 -17.56 -2.93 -1.89
N TYR A 35 -17.67 -1.81 -2.60
CA TYR A 35 -17.03 -0.56 -2.18
C TYR A 35 -17.53 -0.07 -0.82
N ALA A 36 -18.84 -0.20 -0.57
CA ALA A 36 -19.46 0.25 0.68
C ALA A 36 -18.93 -0.49 1.93
N THR A 37 -18.29 -1.65 1.77
CA THR A 37 -17.70 -2.43 2.87
C THR A 37 -16.17 -2.49 2.82
N ALA A 38 -15.53 -2.11 1.71
CA ALA A 38 -14.08 -2.22 1.52
C ALA A 38 -13.27 -1.42 2.57
N TRP A 39 -13.79 -0.29 3.05
CA TRP A 39 -13.14 0.55 4.05
C TRP A 39 -13.34 0.06 5.49
N ALA A 40 -14.35 -0.79 5.74
CA ALA A 40 -14.76 -1.19 7.09
C ALA A 40 -13.63 -1.86 7.92
N PRO A 41 -12.74 -2.69 7.34
CA PRO A 41 -11.62 -3.27 8.09
C PRO A 41 -10.62 -2.23 8.64
N TYR A 42 -10.65 -1.00 8.13
CA TYR A 42 -9.70 0.07 8.46
C TYR A 42 -10.29 1.13 9.40
N VAL A 43 -11.51 0.93 9.90
CA VAL A 43 -12.21 1.89 10.78
C VAL A 43 -12.74 1.17 12.00
N TRP A 44 -12.34 1.62 13.17
CA TRP A 44 -12.85 1.15 14.46
C TRP A 44 -12.89 2.31 15.47
N PRO A 45 -13.75 2.25 16.49
CA PRO A 45 -13.75 3.22 17.58
C PRO A 45 -12.42 3.20 18.35
N VAL A 46 -11.92 4.38 18.73
CA VAL A 46 -10.74 4.53 19.60
C VAL A 46 -11.17 5.33 20.82
N SER A 47 -11.19 4.67 21.97
CA SER A 47 -11.56 5.26 23.26
C SER A 47 -10.35 5.46 24.17
N GLY A 48 -9.25 4.75 23.88
CA GLY A 48 -7.98 4.87 24.59
C GLY A 48 -6.79 4.38 23.76
N VAL A 49 -5.62 4.37 24.39
CA VAL A 49 -4.35 4.02 23.72
C VAL A 49 -4.29 2.55 23.33
N GLU A 50 -4.99 1.69 24.07
CA GLU A 50 -5.12 0.26 23.86
C GLU A 50 -5.85 -0.14 22.56
N ASP A 51 -6.67 0.76 22.00
CA ASP A 51 -7.33 0.57 20.71
C ASP A 51 -6.39 0.87 19.53
N LEU A 52 -5.23 1.48 19.80
CA LEU A 52 -4.23 1.79 18.78
C LEU A 52 -3.33 0.59 18.50
N LYS A 53 -2.92 0.47 17.24
CA LYS A 53 -1.98 -0.55 16.77
C LYS A 53 -0.79 0.11 16.11
N ALA A 54 0.39 -0.07 16.67
CA ALA A 54 1.66 0.28 16.07
C ALA A 54 2.31 -0.98 15.50
N ALA A 55 2.69 -0.96 14.22
CA ALA A 55 3.37 -2.08 13.56
C ALA A 55 4.73 -1.61 13.03
N PRO A 56 5.80 -1.61 13.88
CA PRO A 56 7.13 -1.22 13.45
C PRO A 56 7.66 -2.17 12.36
N PHE A 57 8.35 -1.62 11.37
CA PHE A 57 8.98 -2.42 10.31
C PHE A 57 10.43 -2.02 9.99
N HIS A 58 10.93 -0.91 10.56
CA HIS A 58 12.34 -0.53 10.51
C HIS A 58 12.76 0.04 11.87
N LEU A 59 13.96 -0.32 12.32
CA LEU A 59 14.73 0.48 13.27
C LEU A 59 15.69 1.32 12.42
N LEU A 60 15.48 2.63 12.33
CA LEU A 60 16.23 3.46 11.41
C LEU A 60 17.58 3.91 12.00
N ALA A 61 17.59 4.31 13.28
CA ALA A 61 18.77 4.82 13.97
C ALA A 61 18.70 4.56 15.48
N SER A 62 19.87 4.56 16.11
CA SER A 62 20.08 4.63 17.56
C SER A 62 21.27 5.56 17.85
N GLU A 63 21.62 5.78 19.12
CA GLU A 63 22.79 6.61 19.46
C GLU A 63 24.03 6.13 18.70
N GLY A 64 24.65 7.05 17.94
CA GLY A 64 25.87 6.80 17.18
C GLY A 64 25.72 5.89 15.95
N ARG A 65 24.52 5.44 15.57
CA ARG A 65 24.36 4.51 14.42
C ARG A 65 23.06 4.66 13.63
N VAL A 66 23.18 4.59 12.31
CA VAL A 66 22.07 4.24 11.40
C VAL A 66 22.13 2.75 11.08
N TRP A 67 20.99 2.12 10.85
CA TRP A 67 20.89 0.66 10.68
C TRP A 67 20.57 0.24 9.24
N PHE A 68 20.92 1.06 8.25
CA PHE A 68 20.70 0.78 6.83
C PHE A 68 21.62 -0.31 6.27
N ASP A 69 22.59 -0.78 7.06
CA ASP A 69 23.45 -1.92 6.76
C ASP A 69 22.82 -3.28 7.14
N GLN A 70 21.73 -3.26 7.90
CA GLN A 70 21.00 -4.47 8.28
C GLN A 70 19.94 -4.82 7.24
N ASP A 71 19.77 -6.12 6.97
CA ASP A 71 18.75 -6.59 6.05
C ASP A 71 17.34 -6.49 6.67
N HIS A 72 16.31 -6.61 5.83
CA HIS A 72 14.94 -6.53 6.31
C HIS A 72 14.55 -7.71 7.21
N VAL A 73 15.23 -8.85 7.12
CA VAL A 73 15.00 -9.99 8.03
C VAL A 73 15.40 -9.59 9.46
N TRP A 74 16.53 -8.91 9.62
CA TRP A 74 16.96 -8.37 10.91
C TRP A 74 15.96 -7.36 11.47
N HIS A 75 15.49 -6.40 10.65
CA HIS A 75 14.50 -5.41 11.08
C HIS A 75 13.18 -6.06 11.52
N MET A 76 12.69 -7.03 10.75
CA MET A 76 11.45 -7.72 11.07
C MET A 76 11.60 -8.57 12.33
N SER A 77 12.73 -9.25 12.50
CA SER A 77 13.02 -10.02 13.73
C SER A 77 13.05 -9.14 14.98
N LEU A 78 13.56 -7.91 14.87
CA LEU A 78 13.52 -6.93 15.94
C LEU A 78 12.08 -6.45 16.22
N ALA A 79 11.30 -6.17 15.17
CA ALA A 79 9.89 -5.79 15.31
C ALA A 79 9.07 -6.89 16.00
N ASP A 80 9.29 -8.16 15.64
CA ASP A 80 8.63 -9.30 16.28
C ASP A 80 8.97 -9.39 17.77
N ARG A 81 10.24 -9.16 18.14
CA ARG A 81 10.66 -9.09 19.55
C ARG A 81 10.00 -7.95 20.32
N LEU A 82 9.75 -6.80 19.68
CA LEU A 82 9.04 -5.68 20.29
C LEU A 82 7.56 -6.01 20.47
N ALA A 83 6.92 -6.58 19.45
CA ALA A 83 5.52 -7.00 19.51
C ALA A 83 5.28 -8.07 20.60
N ALA A 84 6.24 -8.98 20.81
CA ALA A 84 6.18 -9.98 21.88
C ALA A 84 6.14 -9.38 23.31
N ARG A 85 6.47 -8.09 23.49
CA ARG A 85 6.33 -7.39 24.77
C ARG A 85 4.89 -6.94 25.07
N GLY A 86 4.00 -7.00 24.08
CA GLY A 86 2.59 -6.61 24.22
C GLY A 86 2.36 -5.09 24.20
N GLY A 87 1.15 -4.70 24.61
CA GLY A 87 0.67 -3.31 24.53
C GLY A 87 0.21 -2.96 23.11
N VAL A 88 0.48 -1.71 22.69
CA VAL A 88 0.05 -1.19 21.37
C VAL A 88 0.86 -1.76 20.20
N VAL A 89 1.98 -2.44 20.46
CA VAL A 89 2.86 -2.95 19.41
C VAL A 89 2.34 -4.28 18.89
N THR A 90 2.05 -4.34 17.60
CA THR A 90 1.51 -5.50 16.90
C THR A 90 2.53 -6.07 15.90
N PRO A 91 2.56 -7.40 15.71
CA PRO A 91 3.48 -8.01 14.75
C PRO A 91 3.03 -7.71 13.32
N THR A 92 3.99 -7.49 12.43
CA THR A 92 3.72 -7.42 11.00
C THR A 92 3.91 -8.82 10.42
N ARG A 93 2.95 -9.36 9.68
CA ARG A 93 3.15 -10.64 8.98
C ARG A 93 4.13 -10.43 7.81
N TRP A 94 5.20 -11.21 7.74
CA TRP A 94 6.21 -11.12 6.69
C TRP A 94 6.71 -12.52 6.28
N ARG A 95 7.28 -12.62 5.08
CA ARG A 95 7.98 -13.83 4.61
C ARG A 95 9.08 -13.47 3.63
N MET A 96 10.11 -14.31 3.56
CA MET A 96 11.08 -14.27 2.46
C MET A 96 10.54 -15.02 1.25
N VAL A 97 10.92 -14.57 0.06
CA VAL A 97 10.55 -15.20 -1.21
C VAL A 97 11.80 -15.24 -2.08
N ASP A 98 12.21 -16.44 -2.50
CA ASP A 98 13.22 -16.58 -3.54
C ASP A 98 12.53 -16.41 -4.90
N LEU A 99 12.90 -15.36 -5.63
CA LEU A 99 12.30 -15.05 -6.93
C LEU A 99 12.81 -15.97 -8.05
N ALA A 100 13.86 -16.76 -7.82
CA ALA A 100 14.33 -17.77 -8.75
C ALA A 100 13.56 -19.11 -8.63
N ASP A 101 12.85 -19.31 -7.53
CA ASP A 101 12.03 -20.50 -7.29
C ASP A 101 10.55 -20.23 -7.64
N GLY A 102 10.05 -20.93 -8.66
CA GLY A 102 8.65 -20.86 -9.08
C GLY A 102 7.67 -21.30 -7.99
N SER A 103 8.04 -22.27 -7.15
CA SER A 103 7.19 -22.74 -6.03
C SER A 103 7.07 -21.66 -4.95
N ALA A 104 8.20 -21.07 -4.55
CA ALA A 104 8.20 -19.95 -3.60
C ALA A 104 7.35 -18.76 -4.09
N CYS A 105 7.40 -18.45 -5.39
CA CYS A 105 6.56 -17.43 -6.00
C CYS A 105 5.07 -17.77 -5.92
N ALA A 106 4.69 -19.00 -6.26
CA ALA A 106 3.30 -19.46 -6.20
C ALA A 106 2.75 -19.40 -4.76
N GLU A 107 3.54 -19.82 -3.78
CA GLU A 107 3.15 -19.71 -2.37
C GLU A 107 3.01 -18.26 -1.88
N ALA A 108 3.86 -17.36 -2.37
CA ALA A 108 3.78 -15.94 -2.03
C ALA A 108 2.49 -15.31 -2.61
N ILE A 109 2.11 -15.68 -3.83
CA ILE A 109 0.84 -15.28 -4.45
C ILE A 109 -0.33 -15.78 -3.62
N ALA A 110 -0.39 -17.08 -3.30
CA ALA A 110 -1.47 -17.66 -2.50
C ALA A 110 -1.57 -17.00 -1.11
N TRP A 111 -0.44 -16.69 -0.48
CA TRP A 111 -0.39 -15.97 0.79
C TRP A 111 -0.96 -14.55 0.68
N TRP A 112 -0.65 -13.83 -0.40
CA TRP A 112 -1.20 -12.50 -0.68
C TRP A 112 -2.69 -12.54 -1.00
N GLU A 113 -3.15 -13.52 -1.78
CA GLU A 113 -4.57 -13.73 -2.08
C GLU A 113 -5.37 -14.02 -0.81
N ALA A 114 -4.84 -14.86 0.09
CA ALA A 114 -5.47 -15.12 1.38
C ALA A 114 -5.53 -13.85 2.26
N LEU A 115 -4.44 -13.09 2.36
CA LEU A 115 -4.38 -11.85 3.12
C LEU A 115 -5.39 -10.81 2.63
N THR A 116 -5.45 -10.61 1.32
CA THR A 116 -6.34 -9.62 0.70
C THR A 116 -7.80 -10.09 0.68
N GLY A 117 -8.03 -11.39 0.52
CA GLY A 117 -9.35 -12.02 0.66
C GLY A 117 -9.94 -11.90 2.06
N SER A 118 -9.09 -11.84 3.10
CA SER A 118 -9.52 -11.58 4.49
C SER A 118 -9.62 -10.09 4.85
N GLY A 119 -9.60 -9.18 3.87
CA GLY A 119 -9.77 -7.74 4.09
C GLY A 119 -8.47 -6.94 4.25
N GLY A 120 -7.29 -7.57 4.14
CA GLY A 120 -6.01 -6.88 4.18
C GLY A 120 -5.76 -6.00 2.94
N GLU A 121 -4.99 -4.92 3.11
CA GLU A 121 -4.72 -3.96 2.02
C GLU A 121 -3.92 -4.60 0.90
N GLY A 122 -2.98 -5.47 1.24
CA GLY A 122 -1.99 -6.03 0.33
C GLY A 122 -0.65 -6.23 1.02
N MET A 123 0.42 -6.14 0.23
CA MET A 123 1.78 -6.30 0.74
C MET A 123 2.72 -5.21 0.23
N VAL A 124 3.84 -5.05 0.94
CA VAL A 124 4.98 -4.26 0.49
C VAL A 124 6.13 -5.23 0.21
N VAL A 125 6.52 -5.32 -1.06
CA VAL A 125 7.67 -6.12 -1.51
C VAL A 125 8.91 -5.26 -1.43
N LYS A 126 9.94 -5.75 -0.75
CA LYS A 126 11.20 -5.02 -0.57
C LYS A 126 12.37 -5.94 -0.94
N PRO A 127 13.48 -5.42 -1.46
CA PRO A 127 14.72 -6.19 -1.54
C PRO A 127 15.13 -6.70 -0.16
N ARG A 128 15.91 -7.79 -0.09
CA ARG A 128 16.42 -8.30 1.18
C ARG A 128 17.26 -7.24 1.89
N ASP A 129 18.26 -6.71 1.19
CA ASP A 129 19.13 -5.67 1.70
C ASP A 129 18.42 -4.31 1.66
N PHE A 130 18.57 -3.51 2.72
CA PHE A 130 17.89 -2.23 2.88
C PHE A 130 18.19 -1.25 1.72
N VAL A 131 19.43 -1.22 1.26
CA VAL A 131 19.88 -0.42 0.12
C VAL A 131 20.41 -1.36 -0.96
N SER A 132 19.63 -1.56 -2.02
CA SER A 132 20.01 -2.45 -3.13
C SER A 132 20.32 -1.67 -4.40
N ARG A 133 21.37 -2.07 -5.13
CA ARG A 133 21.74 -1.50 -6.44
C ARG A 133 21.77 -2.58 -7.51
N GLY A 134 21.23 -2.26 -8.68
CA GLY A 134 21.31 -3.09 -9.87
C GLY A 134 22.13 -2.41 -10.97
N LYS A 135 22.14 -3.01 -12.17
CA LYS A 135 22.87 -2.48 -13.34
C LYS A 135 22.51 -1.03 -13.71
N LYS A 136 21.31 -0.58 -13.33
CA LYS A 136 20.77 0.77 -13.63
C LYS A 136 20.83 1.73 -12.43
N GLY A 137 21.57 1.39 -11.38
CA GLY A 137 21.68 2.20 -10.16
C GLY A 137 20.79 1.71 -9.03
N LEU A 138 20.29 2.63 -8.20
CA LEU A 138 19.51 2.32 -7.00
C LEU A 138 18.17 1.64 -7.38
N ILE A 139 17.88 0.52 -6.74
CA ILE A 139 16.60 -0.20 -6.88
C ILE A 139 15.58 0.46 -5.94
N GLN A 140 14.30 0.40 -6.31
CA GLN A 140 13.23 0.87 -5.44
C GLN A 140 13.33 0.17 -4.07
N PRO A 141 13.35 0.92 -2.96
CA PRO A 141 13.47 0.33 -1.62
C PRO A 141 12.21 -0.46 -1.23
N ALA A 142 11.07 -0.15 -1.85
CA ALA A 142 9.80 -0.82 -1.60
C ALA A 142 8.87 -0.72 -2.82
N LEU A 143 8.06 -1.74 -3.02
CA LEU A 143 6.97 -1.78 -4.00
C LEU A 143 5.67 -2.20 -3.31
N LYS A 144 4.65 -1.36 -3.37
CA LYS A 144 3.31 -1.69 -2.87
C LYS A 144 2.55 -2.56 -3.87
N VAL A 145 1.92 -3.63 -3.41
CA VAL A 145 1.07 -4.54 -4.18
C VAL A 145 -0.25 -4.70 -3.44
N ARG A 146 -1.24 -3.89 -3.82
CA ARG A 146 -2.53 -3.75 -3.14
C ARG A 146 -3.57 -4.72 -3.69
N GLY A 147 -4.40 -5.26 -2.80
CA GLY A 147 -5.48 -6.19 -3.09
C GLY A 147 -6.61 -5.58 -3.91
N PRO A 148 -7.35 -6.42 -4.65
CA PRO A 148 -8.39 -5.93 -5.57
C PRO A 148 -9.54 -5.23 -4.86
N GLU A 149 -9.96 -5.70 -3.68
CA GLU A 149 -11.07 -5.06 -2.96
C GLU A 149 -10.64 -3.73 -2.32
N TYR A 150 -9.42 -3.63 -1.79
CA TYR A 150 -8.85 -2.36 -1.31
C TYR A 150 -8.75 -1.32 -2.42
N LEU A 151 -8.36 -1.72 -3.63
CA LEU A 151 -8.23 -0.81 -4.77
C LEU A 151 -9.56 -0.14 -5.17
N ARG A 152 -10.72 -0.63 -4.72
CA ARG A 152 -12.00 0.10 -4.87
C ARG A 152 -12.01 1.42 -4.11
N ILE A 153 -11.34 1.49 -2.96
CA ILE A 153 -11.20 2.73 -2.17
C ILE A 153 -10.41 3.76 -2.96
N ILE A 154 -9.41 3.31 -3.72
CA ILE A 154 -8.48 4.18 -4.45
C ILE A 154 -9.01 4.59 -5.83
N TYR A 155 -9.49 3.61 -6.61
CA TYR A 155 -9.87 3.81 -8.01
C TYR A 155 -11.39 3.91 -8.23
N GLY A 156 -12.18 3.77 -7.16
CA GLY A 156 -13.63 3.84 -7.17
C GLY A 156 -14.31 2.46 -7.29
N PRO A 157 -15.64 2.41 -7.07
CA PRO A 157 -16.39 1.17 -6.94
C PRO A 157 -16.33 0.27 -8.17
N GLU A 158 -16.30 0.87 -9.35
CA GLU A 158 -16.41 0.19 -10.65
C GLU A 158 -15.06 0.01 -11.36
N TYR A 159 -13.93 0.26 -10.69
CA TYR A 159 -12.61 0.29 -11.34
C TYR A 159 -12.24 -1.02 -12.07
N ASP A 160 -12.77 -2.14 -11.58
CA ASP A 160 -12.54 -3.49 -12.09
C ASP A 160 -13.52 -3.90 -13.20
N ALA A 161 -14.37 -2.99 -13.68
CA ALA A 161 -15.13 -3.20 -14.91
C ALA A 161 -14.18 -3.25 -16.12
N PRO A 162 -14.40 -4.12 -17.13
CA PRO A 162 -13.48 -4.31 -18.25
C PRO A 162 -13.05 -3.00 -18.94
N ASP A 163 -14.00 -2.13 -19.26
CA ASP A 163 -13.76 -0.83 -19.91
C ASP A 163 -12.96 0.14 -19.03
N ASN A 164 -13.06 0.00 -17.70
CA ASN A 164 -12.30 0.80 -16.75
C ASN A 164 -10.88 0.24 -16.59
N LEU A 165 -10.73 -1.09 -16.50
CA LEU A 165 -9.43 -1.74 -16.37
C LEU A 165 -8.51 -1.48 -17.56
N VAL A 166 -9.04 -1.51 -18.79
CA VAL A 166 -8.26 -1.21 -20.00
C VAL A 166 -7.64 0.19 -19.87
N ARG A 167 -8.43 1.20 -19.50
CA ARG A 167 -7.96 2.57 -19.32
C ARG A 167 -6.99 2.73 -18.15
N LEU A 168 -7.19 2.00 -17.06
CA LEU A 168 -6.36 2.08 -15.84
C LEU A 168 -5.03 1.31 -15.92
N ARG A 169 -4.86 0.45 -16.92
CA ARG A 169 -3.59 -0.24 -17.20
C ARG A 169 -2.53 0.71 -17.76
N GLU A 170 -2.96 1.73 -18.50
CA GLU A 170 -2.08 2.80 -18.97
C GLU A 170 -1.75 3.74 -17.81
N ARG A 171 -0.59 3.53 -17.16
CA ARG A 171 -0.15 4.33 -16.01
C ARG A 171 1.32 4.74 -16.09
N GLY A 172 1.59 6.03 -15.88
CA GLY A 172 2.93 6.58 -15.82
C GLY A 172 3.56 6.43 -14.43
N LEU A 173 4.38 5.39 -14.23
CA LEU A 173 5.04 5.15 -12.94
C LEU A 173 6.39 5.85 -12.77
N ALA A 174 6.95 6.42 -13.83
CA ALA A 174 8.32 6.95 -13.84
C ALA A 174 8.51 8.09 -12.84
N GLY A 175 7.58 9.05 -12.80
CA GLY A 175 7.60 10.17 -11.88
C GLY A 175 7.60 9.72 -10.41
N LYS A 176 6.63 8.87 -10.01
CA LYS A 176 6.55 8.36 -8.63
C LYS A 176 7.78 7.54 -8.25
N ARG A 177 8.32 6.73 -9.16
CA ARG A 177 9.55 5.96 -8.93
C ARG A 177 10.76 6.88 -8.72
N SER A 178 10.92 7.92 -9.52
CA SER A 178 12.00 8.89 -9.36
C SER A 178 11.88 9.67 -8.05
N LEU A 179 10.67 10.09 -7.71
CA LEU A 179 10.37 10.81 -6.47
C LEU A 179 10.72 9.97 -5.24
N ALA A 180 10.24 8.71 -5.20
CA ALA A 180 10.51 7.79 -4.09
C ALA A 180 12.01 7.55 -3.86
N LEU A 181 12.83 7.46 -4.92
CA LEU A 181 14.28 7.30 -4.76
C LEU A 181 14.96 8.56 -4.21
N ARG A 182 14.50 9.75 -4.61
CA ARG A 182 15.04 11.03 -4.12
C ARG A 182 14.67 11.24 -2.66
N GLU A 183 13.41 11.01 -2.29
CA GLU A 183 12.94 11.07 -0.91
C GLU A 183 13.68 10.06 -0.03
N PHE A 184 13.84 8.82 -0.50
CA PHE A 184 14.61 7.79 0.20
C PHE A 184 16.06 8.24 0.46
N ALA A 185 16.74 8.76 -0.55
CA ALA A 185 18.12 9.24 -0.41
C ALA A 185 18.24 10.42 0.57
N LEU A 186 17.28 11.35 0.55
CA LEU A 186 17.23 12.48 1.47
C LEU A 186 16.95 12.02 2.91
N GLY A 187 16.03 11.07 3.11
CA GLY A 187 15.74 10.50 4.42
C GLY A 187 16.93 9.74 5.01
N HIS A 188 17.63 8.97 4.17
CA HIS A 188 18.88 8.31 4.55
C HIS A 188 19.93 9.33 4.98
N GLU A 189 20.20 10.34 4.16
CA GLU A 189 21.18 11.39 4.44
C GLU A 189 20.83 12.19 5.71
N ALA A 190 19.56 12.53 5.92
CA ALA A 190 19.10 13.24 7.10
C ALA A 190 19.47 12.46 8.39
N LEU A 191 19.20 11.15 8.41
CA LEU A 191 19.50 10.29 9.54
C LEU A 191 21.00 10.11 9.75
N THR A 192 21.77 9.94 8.67
CA THR A 192 23.24 9.87 8.75
C THR A 192 23.83 11.15 9.35
N ARG A 193 23.37 12.32 8.91
CA ARG A 193 23.82 13.62 9.44
C ARG A 193 23.43 13.81 10.91
N PHE A 194 22.21 13.40 11.27
CA PHE A 194 21.71 13.49 12.63
C PHE A 194 22.55 12.65 13.59
N VAL A 195 22.79 11.38 13.24
CA VAL A 195 23.61 10.46 14.03
C VAL A 195 25.06 10.96 14.14
N ALA A 196 25.60 11.58 13.09
CA ALA A 196 26.93 12.19 13.10
C ALA A 196 27.01 13.53 13.87
N LYS A 197 25.93 13.94 14.55
CA LYS A 197 25.85 15.19 15.35
C LYS A 197 26.19 16.44 14.54
N GLN A 198 25.85 16.45 13.24
CA GLN A 198 26.01 17.64 12.42
C GLN A 198 25.03 18.75 12.86
N PRO A 199 25.32 20.03 12.54
CA PRO A 199 24.42 21.13 12.87
C PRO A 199 22.99 20.89 12.35
N LEU A 200 21.97 21.25 13.14
CA LEU A 200 20.56 20.96 12.85
C LEU A 200 20.13 21.41 11.44
N ARG A 201 20.65 22.55 10.95
CA ARG A 201 20.38 23.05 9.59
C ARG A 201 20.73 22.04 8.49
N ARG A 202 21.79 21.24 8.68
CA ARG A 202 22.25 20.22 7.71
C ARG A 202 21.36 18.98 7.72
N VAL A 203 20.73 18.67 8.86
CA VAL A 203 19.72 17.62 8.95
C VAL A 203 18.42 18.12 8.33
N HIS A 204 17.99 19.32 8.73
CA HIS A 204 16.74 19.93 8.31
C HIS A 204 16.67 20.23 6.82
N GLU A 205 17.77 20.62 6.15
CA GLU A 205 17.74 20.81 4.69
C GLU A 205 17.31 19.53 3.95
N CYS A 206 17.69 18.34 4.44
CA CYS A 206 17.26 17.07 3.87
C CYS A 206 15.79 16.77 4.20
N VAL A 207 15.37 16.97 5.45
CA VAL A 207 13.99 16.74 5.90
C VAL A 207 13.01 17.67 5.18
N PHE A 208 13.33 18.96 5.06
CA PHE A 208 12.52 19.92 4.32
C PHE A 208 12.51 19.64 2.83
N ALA A 209 13.59 19.12 2.25
CA ALA A 209 13.60 18.71 0.86
C ALA A 209 12.64 17.53 0.61
N VAL A 210 12.52 16.56 1.52
CA VAL A 210 11.48 15.51 1.43
C VAL A 210 10.08 16.14 1.43
N LEU A 211 9.82 17.06 2.37
CA LEU A 211 8.53 17.75 2.43
C LEU A 211 8.22 18.54 1.15
N ALA A 212 9.23 19.21 0.57
CA ALA A 212 9.08 19.94 -0.68
C ALA A 212 8.79 19.01 -1.86
N LEU A 213 9.45 17.84 -1.92
CA LEU A 213 9.24 16.85 -2.97
C LEU A 213 7.83 16.24 -2.93
N GLU A 214 7.24 16.06 -1.75
CA GLU A 214 5.85 15.58 -1.62
C GLU A 214 4.80 16.59 -2.14
N SER A 215 5.19 17.84 -2.43
CA SER A 215 4.32 18.83 -3.07
C SER A 215 4.29 18.75 -4.60
N GLU A 216 5.17 17.94 -5.21
CA GLU A 216 5.21 17.73 -6.65
C GLU A 216 3.94 17.00 -7.13
N PRO A 217 3.27 17.47 -8.19
CA PRO A 217 2.02 16.88 -8.66
C PRO A 217 2.29 15.48 -9.23
N ILE A 218 1.81 14.46 -8.52
CA ILE A 218 1.83 13.05 -8.96
C ILE A 218 0.41 12.49 -8.87
N ASP A 219 0.10 11.51 -9.72
CA ASP A 219 -1.17 10.78 -9.64
C ASP A 219 -1.39 10.23 -8.20
N PRO A 220 -2.40 10.72 -7.47
CA PRO A 220 -2.61 10.39 -6.06
C PRO A 220 -3.03 8.93 -5.84
N ARG A 221 -3.33 8.19 -6.90
CA ARG A 221 -3.72 6.78 -6.84
C ARG A 221 -2.53 5.83 -6.74
N LEU A 222 -1.30 6.32 -6.99
CA LEU A 222 -0.06 5.53 -7.08
C LEU A 222 0.64 5.28 -5.74
#